data_AF-A0A9D9ZK88-F1
#
_entry.id   AF-A0A9D9ZK88-F1
#
_cell.length_a   1.000
_cell.length_b   1.000
_cell.length_c   1.000
_cell.angle_alpha   90.00
_cell.angle_beta   90.00
_cell.angle_gamma   90.00
#
_symmetry.space_group_name_H-M   'P 1'
#
loop_
_entity.id
_entity.type
_entity.pdbx_description
1 polymer ?
#
loop_
_entity_poly.entity_id
_entity_poly.type
_entity_poly.pdbx_seq_one_letter_code
_entity_poly.pdbx_strand_id
1 'polypeptide(L)'
;MSDVFTTWSILYVGIVTVSVTAPAYKMLNIGQVAFWFGFIGYFSLLPIICYRVFKLKNIPEPLTPMLIVFSAPISLLLAGYMSSFTEKNIFIIYLLVIISMGFYLYSMIMMTKLLKLKFYPTISAFTFPLVISATALKLFTAFIGKQGGNTSILLIVVKIEEIIALVIVLYVLVRYLKFILKK
;
A
#
# COMPACT_ATOMS: atom_id res chain seq x y z
N MET A 1 0.50 -20.94 16.71
CA MET A 1 -0.33 -19.90 16.05
C MET A 1 -0.30 -18.54 16.78
N SER A 2 0.43 -18.41 17.89
CA SER A 2 0.64 -17.16 18.64
C SER A 2 1.47 -16.11 17.87
N ASP A 3 2.39 -16.51 16.99
CA ASP A 3 3.50 -15.64 16.56
C ASP A 3 3.40 -15.03 15.14
N VAL A 4 2.25 -15.13 14.47
CA VAL A 4 2.06 -14.52 13.13
C VAL A 4 1.72 -13.03 13.25
N PHE A 5 2.73 -12.18 13.39
CA PHE A 5 2.51 -10.73 13.42
C PHE A 5 2.20 -10.16 12.03
N THR A 6 1.47 -9.04 11.96
CA THR A 6 1.23 -8.24 10.74
C THR A 6 2.53 -7.86 10.02
N THR A 7 3.67 -7.91 10.72
CA THR A 7 5.04 -7.78 10.20
C THR A 7 5.41 -8.84 9.17
N TRP A 8 4.77 -10.02 9.16
CA TRP A 8 5.04 -11.05 8.17
C TRP A 8 4.64 -10.60 6.77
N SER A 9 3.57 -9.80 6.64
CA SER A 9 3.21 -9.16 5.38
C SER A 9 4.34 -8.27 4.86
N ILE A 10 5.11 -7.63 5.76
CA ILE A 10 6.22 -6.74 5.40
C ILE A 10 7.38 -7.52 4.79
N LEU A 11 7.65 -8.77 5.22
CA LEU A 11 8.74 -9.59 4.68
C LEU A 11 8.53 -9.94 3.20
N TYR A 12 7.32 -10.36 2.83
CA TYR A 12 7.01 -10.76 1.44
C TYR A 12 6.78 -9.55 0.54
N VAL A 13 6.17 -8.50 1.09
CA VAL A 13 5.79 -7.32 0.31
C VAL A 13 6.95 -6.36 0.16
N GLY A 14 7.86 -6.28 1.15
CA GLY A 14 9.08 -5.47 1.05
C GLY A 14 9.91 -5.84 -0.18
N ILE A 15 9.99 -7.12 -0.54
CA ILE A 15 10.71 -7.60 -1.73
C ILE A 15 10.10 -7.04 -3.03
N VAL A 16 8.78 -6.85 -3.07
CA VAL A 16 8.09 -6.29 -4.25
C VAL A 16 8.54 -4.87 -4.56
N THR A 17 9.08 -4.11 -3.61
CA THR A 17 9.64 -2.77 -3.88
C THR A 17 10.73 -2.80 -4.97
N VAL A 18 11.46 -3.92 -5.09
CA VAL A 18 12.43 -4.15 -6.18
C VAL A 18 11.78 -4.05 -7.55
N SER A 19 10.54 -4.52 -7.69
CA SER A 19 9.80 -4.42 -8.96
C SER A 19 9.37 -2.99 -9.32
N VAL A 20 9.29 -2.09 -8.35
CA VAL A 20 9.01 -0.67 -8.61
C VAL A 20 10.29 0.06 -9.06
N THR A 21 11.44 -0.30 -8.52
CA THR A 21 12.72 0.37 -8.79
C THR A 21 13.52 -0.24 -9.92
N ALA A 22 13.27 -1.51 -10.29
CA ALA A 22 13.96 -2.23 -11.35
C ALA A 22 14.09 -1.48 -12.70
N PRO A 23 13.07 -0.72 -13.18
CA PRO A 23 13.22 0.05 -14.41
C PRO A 23 14.31 1.12 -14.35
N ALA A 24 14.53 1.75 -13.19
CA ALA A 24 15.56 2.77 -13.02
C ALA A 24 16.98 2.20 -13.19
N TYR A 25 17.17 0.92 -12.87
CA TYR A 25 18.44 0.19 -13.00
C TYR A 25 18.53 -0.65 -14.28
N LYS A 26 17.51 -0.59 -15.16
CA LYS A 26 17.41 -1.44 -16.36
C LYS A 26 17.41 -2.95 -16.05
N MET A 27 16.98 -3.36 -14.86
CA MET A 27 16.97 -4.75 -14.39
C MET A 27 15.56 -5.33 -14.32
N LEU A 28 14.79 -5.20 -15.40
CA LEU A 28 13.37 -5.60 -15.44
C LEU A 28 13.15 -7.08 -15.05
N ASN A 29 14.04 -7.98 -15.46
CA ASN A 29 13.95 -9.40 -15.12
C ASN A 29 13.95 -9.64 -13.60
N ILE A 30 14.79 -8.92 -12.84
CA ILE A 30 14.82 -9.02 -11.37
C ILE A 30 13.53 -8.47 -10.79
N GLY A 31 13.03 -7.35 -11.34
CA GLY A 31 11.74 -6.78 -10.94
C GLY A 31 10.58 -7.75 -11.15
N GLN A 32 10.54 -8.46 -12.28
CA GLN A 32 9.50 -9.45 -12.58
C GLN A 32 9.58 -10.66 -11.64
N VAL A 33 10.78 -11.17 -11.36
CA VAL A 33 10.97 -12.28 -10.40
C VAL A 33 10.51 -11.86 -9.00
N ALA A 34 10.90 -10.67 -8.54
CA ALA A 34 10.48 -10.13 -7.25
C ALA A 34 8.95 -9.93 -7.18
N PHE A 35 8.34 -9.47 -8.27
CA PHE A 35 6.89 -9.34 -8.38
C PHE A 35 6.20 -10.71 -8.23
N TRP A 36 6.62 -11.73 -8.99
CA TRP A 36 5.98 -13.06 -8.94
C TRP A 36 6.12 -13.72 -7.57
N PHE A 37 7.31 -13.60 -6.96
CA PHE A 37 7.54 -14.05 -5.60
C PHE A 37 6.56 -13.40 -4.62
N GLY A 38 6.43 -12.07 -4.67
CA GLY A 38 5.50 -11.34 -3.80
C GLY A 38 4.03 -11.59 -4.12
N PHE A 39 3.68 -11.75 -5.40
CA PHE A 39 2.31 -12.01 -5.84
C PHE A 39 1.84 -13.36 -5.29
N ILE A 40 2.59 -14.44 -5.55
CA ILE A 40 2.26 -15.78 -5.07
C ILE A 40 2.27 -15.81 -3.55
N GLY A 41 3.34 -15.31 -2.91
CA GLY A 41 3.48 -15.30 -1.47
C GLY A 41 2.35 -14.52 -0.76
N TYR A 42 1.99 -13.34 -1.28
CA TYR A 42 0.94 -12.53 -0.69
C TYR A 42 -0.44 -13.18 -0.82
N PHE A 43 -0.79 -13.70 -2.00
CA PHE A 43 -2.10 -14.35 -2.19
C PHE A 43 -2.23 -15.64 -1.37
N SER A 44 -1.14 -16.37 -1.13
CA SER A 44 -1.14 -17.52 -0.21
C SER A 44 -1.33 -17.10 1.25
N LEU A 45 -0.77 -15.95 1.66
CA LEU A 45 -0.87 -15.45 3.03
C LEU A 45 -2.14 -14.64 3.32
N LEU A 46 -2.77 -14.08 2.30
CA LEU A 46 -3.93 -13.20 2.42
C LEU A 46 -5.07 -13.82 3.26
N PRO A 47 -5.48 -15.09 3.07
CA PRO A 47 -6.54 -15.69 3.88
C PRO A 47 -6.16 -15.78 5.36
N ILE A 48 -4.91 -16.10 5.66
CA ILE A 48 -4.38 -16.25 7.02
C ILE A 48 -4.38 -14.89 7.73
N ILE A 49 -3.93 -13.85 7.04
CA ILE A 49 -3.86 -12.50 7.59
C ILE A 49 -5.28 -11.94 7.79
N CYS A 50 -6.17 -12.10 6.81
CA CYS A 50 -7.58 -11.71 6.95
C CYS A 50 -8.22 -12.40 8.16
N TYR A 51 -8.07 -13.73 8.28
CA TYR A 51 -8.60 -14.48 9.42
C TYR A 51 -8.11 -13.92 10.76
N ARG A 52 -6.80 -13.63 10.87
CA ARG A 52 -6.23 -13.06 12.10
C ARG A 52 -6.74 -11.65 12.40
N VAL A 53 -6.70 -10.75 11.42
CA VAL A 53 -7.09 -9.35 11.62
C VAL A 53 -8.56 -9.23 12.01
N PHE A 54 -9.45 -9.99 11.37
CA PHE A 54 -10.89 -9.90 11.64
C PHE A 54 -11.32 -10.67 12.89
N LYS A 55 -10.67 -11.80 13.21
CA LYS A 55 -11.13 -12.70 14.27
C LYS A 55 -10.40 -12.53 15.60
N LEU A 56 -9.12 -12.16 15.60
CA LEU A 56 -8.31 -12.21 16.83
C LEU A 56 -8.34 -10.95 17.68
N LYS A 57 -8.83 -9.79 17.20
CA LYS A 57 -9.16 -8.49 17.88
C LYS A 57 -8.35 -8.00 19.11
N ASN A 58 -7.30 -8.68 19.53
CA ASN A 58 -6.50 -8.43 20.72
C ASN A 58 -5.17 -7.78 20.30
N ILE A 59 -5.26 -6.64 19.63
CA ILE A 59 -4.08 -5.85 19.26
C ILE A 59 -3.97 -4.72 20.28
N PRO A 60 -2.83 -4.61 21.00
CA PRO A 60 -2.58 -3.51 21.91
C PRO A 60 -2.83 -2.16 21.23
N GLU A 61 -3.45 -1.22 21.94
CA GLU A 61 -3.79 0.12 21.41
C GLU A 61 -2.61 0.78 20.66
N PRO A 62 -1.36 0.75 21.15
CA PRO A 62 -0.23 1.36 20.44
C PRO A 62 0.11 0.70 19.10
N LEU A 63 -0.27 -0.56 18.89
CA LEU A 63 -0.01 -1.33 17.67
C LEU A 63 -1.17 -1.27 16.67
N THR A 64 -2.32 -0.70 17.05
CA THR A 64 -3.47 -0.59 16.16
C THR A 64 -3.21 0.18 14.86
N PRO A 65 -2.34 1.22 14.81
CA PRO A 65 -1.96 1.86 13.54
C PRO A 65 -1.30 0.93 12.52
N MET A 66 -0.62 -0.13 12.98
CA MET A 66 0.04 -1.10 12.10
C MET A 66 -0.95 -1.95 11.30
N LEU A 67 -2.23 -2.00 11.69
CA LEU A 67 -3.27 -2.65 10.91
C LEU A 67 -3.44 -2.01 9.53
N ILE A 68 -3.19 -0.71 9.41
CA ILE A 68 -3.32 0.00 8.13
C ILE A 68 -2.26 -0.45 7.13
N VAL A 69 -1.09 -0.91 7.59
CA VAL A 69 -0.03 -1.46 6.71
C VAL A 69 -0.53 -2.63 5.88
N PHE A 70 -1.53 -3.37 6.37
CA PHE A 70 -2.14 -4.47 5.63
C PHE A 70 -2.82 -4.03 4.31
N SER A 71 -3.12 -2.74 4.13
CA SER A 71 -3.68 -2.21 2.89
C SER A 71 -2.65 -1.94 1.78
N ALA A 72 -1.36 -1.82 2.13
CA ALA A 72 -0.31 -1.49 1.18
C ALA A 72 0.06 -2.58 0.15
N PRO A 73 0.06 -3.89 0.49
CA PRO A 73 0.60 -4.94 -0.36
C PRO A 73 0.01 -5.03 -1.77
N ILE A 74 -1.30 -4.97 -1.90
CA ILE A 74 -1.96 -5.07 -3.20
C ILE A 74 -1.60 -3.86 -4.07
N SER A 75 -1.61 -2.66 -3.49
CA SER A 75 -1.21 -1.43 -4.19
C SER A 75 0.26 -1.47 -4.60
N LEU A 76 1.13 -2.04 -3.77
CA LEU A 76 2.54 -2.23 -4.12
C LEU A 76 2.74 -3.26 -5.24
N LEU A 77 1.97 -4.36 -5.23
CA LEU A 77 1.93 -5.31 -6.35
C LEU A 77 1.46 -4.62 -7.63
N LEU A 78 0.41 -3.80 -7.58
CA LEU A 78 -0.05 -3.03 -8.74
C LEU A 78 1.04 -2.09 -9.26
N ALA A 79 1.67 -1.30 -8.39
CA ALA A 79 2.75 -0.39 -8.78
C ALA A 79 3.95 -1.14 -9.38
N GLY A 80 4.30 -2.28 -8.78
CA GLY A 80 5.36 -3.17 -9.24
C GLY A 80 5.08 -3.77 -10.62
N TYR A 81 3.87 -4.27 -10.81
CA TYR A 81 3.42 -4.83 -12.08
C TYR A 81 3.45 -3.77 -13.19
N MET A 82 2.93 -2.57 -12.90
CA MET A 82 2.89 -1.49 -13.88
C MET A 82 4.29 -1.00 -14.29
N SER A 83 5.23 -1.04 -13.36
CA SER A 83 6.62 -0.61 -13.56
C SER A 83 7.48 -1.64 -14.28
N SER A 84 7.41 -2.92 -13.89
CA SER A 84 8.37 -3.96 -14.35
C SER A 84 7.92 -4.77 -15.57
N PHE A 85 6.65 -4.76 -15.94
CA PHE A 85 6.13 -5.57 -17.06
C PHE A 85 5.91 -4.71 -18.30
N THR A 86 6.53 -5.09 -19.41
CA THR A 86 6.32 -4.47 -20.73
C THR A 86 4.98 -4.92 -21.33
N GLU A 87 4.79 -6.24 -21.44
CA GLU A 87 3.53 -6.87 -21.81
C GLU A 87 2.64 -7.04 -20.58
N LYS A 88 1.47 -6.42 -20.63
CA LYS A 88 0.58 -6.28 -19.47
C LYS A 88 -0.66 -7.15 -19.66
N ASN A 89 -0.87 -8.07 -18.73
CA ASN A 89 -2.09 -8.86 -18.64
C ASN A 89 -3.19 -8.03 -17.97
N ILE A 90 -4.23 -7.75 -18.75
CA ILE A 90 -5.38 -6.94 -18.35
C ILE A 90 -6.09 -7.54 -17.12
N PHE A 91 -6.21 -8.86 -17.05
CA PHE A 91 -6.87 -9.55 -15.93
C PHE A 91 -6.15 -9.28 -14.60
N ILE A 92 -4.81 -9.40 -14.57
CA ILE A 92 -4.00 -9.14 -13.38
C ILE A 92 -4.17 -7.69 -12.93
N ILE A 93 -4.16 -6.75 -13.88
CA ILE A 93 -4.30 -5.32 -13.60
C ILE A 93 -5.64 -5.04 -12.93
N TYR A 94 -6.76 -5.46 -13.53
CA TYR A 94 -8.08 -5.19 -12.97
C TYR A 94 -8.28 -5.88 -11.62
N LEU A 95 -7.78 -7.10 -11.46
CA LEU A 95 -7.81 -7.81 -10.18
C LEU A 95 -7.08 -7.02 -9.09
N LEU A 96 -5.86 -6.55 -9.38
CA LEU A 96 -5.08 -5.76 -8.43
C LEU A 96 -5.72 -4.41 -8.13
N VAL A 97 -6.25 -3.70 -9.15
CA VAL A 97 -6.92 -2.39 -8.98
C VAL A 97 -8.15 -2.50 -8.09
N ILE A 98 -9.05 -3.45 -8.36
CA ILE A 98 -10.29 -3.64 -7.60
C ILE A 98 -9.97 -3.93 -6.14
N ILE A 99 -9.02 -4.84 -5.89
CA ILE A 99 -8.65 -5.21 -4.53
C ILE A 99 -7.93 -4.03 -3.84
N SER A 100 -7.00 -3.33 -4.51
CA SER A 100 -6.30 -2.17 -3.92
C SER A 100 -7.26 -1.07 -3.50
N MET A 101 -8.30 -0.80 -4.30
CA MET A 101 -9.27 0.24 -3.99
C MET A 101 -10.09 -0.11 -2.75
N GLY A 102 -10.49 -1.38 -2.60
CA GLY A 102 -11.14 -1.86 -1.38
C GLY A 102 -10.27 -1.70 -0.14
N PHE A 103 -8.98 -2.04 -0.25
CA PHE A 103 -8.01 -1.84 0.84
C PHE A 103 -7.74 -0.38 1.17
N TYR A 104 -7.72 0.51 0.17
CA TYR A 104 -7.58 1.95 0.37
C TYR A 104 -8.77 2.53 1.13
N LEU A 105 -10.00 2.17 0.77
CA LEU A 105 -11.20 2.60 1.49
C LEU A 105 -11.19 2.10 2.95
N TYR A 106 -10.78 0.85 3.17
CA TYR A 106 -10.59 0.32 4.52
C TYR A 106 -9.56 1.14 5.32
N SER A 107 -8.43 1.48 4.71
CA SER A 107 -7.39 2.33 5.30
C SER A 107 -7.95 3.70 5.70
N MET A 108 -8.70 4.36 4.82
CA MET A 108 -9.35 5.65 5.12
C MET A 108 -10.28 5.57 6.33
N ILE A 109 -11.16 4.57 6.37
CA ILE A 109 -12.10 4.39 7.48
C ILE A 109 -11.36 4.15 8.80
N MET A 110 -10.34 3.27 8.79
CA MET A 110 -9.55 2.99 9.99
C MET A 110 -8.75 4.21 10.44
N MET A 111 -8.17 4.95 9.50
CA MET A 111 -7.37 6.14 9.80
C MET A 111 -8.18 7.20 10.55
N THR A 112 -9.43 7.46 10.15
CA THR A 112 -10.29 8.43 10.88
C THR A 112 -10.55 8.04 12.34
N LYS A 113 -10.56 6.74 12.65
CA LYS A 113 -10.70 6.23 14.02
C LYS A 113 -9.37 6.33 14.78
N LEU A 114 -8.27 5.97 14.14
CA LEU A 114 -6.96 5.88 14.77
C LEU A 114 -6.28 7.24 14.97
N LEU A 115 -6.59 8.24 14.14
CA LEU A 115 -6.11 9.63 14.33
C LEU A 115 -6.68 10.29 15.60
N LYS A 116 -7.75 9.74 16.20
CA LYS A 116 -8.33 10.20 17.47
C LYS A 116 -7.55 9.69 18.69
N LEU A 117 -6.64 8.74 18.52
CA LEU A 117 -5.85 8.19 19.61
C LEU A 117 -4.75 9.17 20.07
N LYS A 118 -4.19 8.88 21.25
CA LYS A 118 -2.97 9.55 21.73
C LYS A 118 -1.84 9.35 20.71
N PHE A 119 -0.85 10.25 20.72
CA PHE A 119 0.30 10.10 19.84
C PHE A 119 1.09 8.83 20.20
N TYR A 120 1.23 7.94 19.23
CA TYR A 120 2.18 6.83 19.27
C TYR A 120 3.09 6.93 18.04
N PRO A 121 4.39 6.62 18.12
CA PRO A 121 5.26 6.62 16.94
C PRO A 121 4.74 5.77 15.78
N THR A 122 3.98 4.71 16.09
CA THR A 122 3.34 3.82 15.12
C THR A 122 2.35 4.52 14.17
N ILE A 123 1.93 5.76 14.41
CA ILE A 123 1.13 6.53 13.44
C ILE A 123 1.84 6.74 12.09
N SER A 124 3.17 6.56 12.03
CA SER A 124 3.92 6.59 10.77
C SER A 124 3.47 5.48 9.80
N ALA A 125 2.86 4.41 10.30
CA ALA A 125 2.27 3.33 9.51
C ALA A 125 1.21 3.81 8.50
N PHE A 126 0.61 4.98 8.69
CA PHE A 126 -0.36 5.54 7.75
C PHE A 126 0.26 6.05 6.45
N THR A 127 1.55 6.36 6.44
CA THR A 127 2.21 7.03 5.31
C THR A 127 2.33 6.11 4.10
N PHE A 128 3.03 4.98 4.25
CA PHE A 128 3.35 4.06 3.16
C PHE A 128 2.11 3.57 2.40
N PRO A 129 1.04 3.08 3.06
CA PRO A 129 -0.13 2.56 2.35
C PRO A 129 -0.86 3.60 1.50
N LEU A 130 -0.90 4.86 1.95
CA LEU A 130 -1.56 5.94 1.22
C LEU A 130 -0.75 6.40 0.02
N VAL A 131 0.56 6.60 0.22
CA VAL A 131 1.47 7.03 -0.85
C VAL A 131 1.55 5.97 -1.94
N ILE A 132 1.66 4.68 -1.57
CA ILE A 132 1.75 3.61 -2.56
C ILE A 132 0.43 3.40 -3.32
N SER A 133 -0.73 3.59 -2.66
CA SER A 133 -2.03 3.59 -3.34
C SER A 133 -2.10 4.65 -4.43
N ALA A 134 -1.82 5.91 -4.06
CA ALA A 134 -1.85 7.02 -5.00
C ALA A 134 -0.87 6.80 -6.17
N THR A 135 0.32 6.29 -5.88
CA THR A 135 1.35 5.96 -6.89
C THR A 135 0.87 4.85 -7.84
N ALA A 136 0.29 3.78 -7.30
CA ALA A 136 -0.20 2.66 -8.09
C ALA A 136 -1.36 3.10 -9.02
N LEU A 137 -2.30 3.88 -8.49
CA LEU A 137 -3.42 4.40 -9.27
C LEU A 137 -2.96 5.38 -10.35
N LYS A 138 -1.93 6.20 -10.08
CA LYS A 138 -1.31 7.08 -11.07
C LYS A 138 -0.69 6.29 -12.23
N LEU A 139 0.06 5.23 -11.92
CA LEU A 139 0.63 4.33 -12.93
C LEU A 139 -0.46 3.63 -13.75
N PHE A 140 -1.54 3.17 -13.11
CA PHE A 140 -2.70 2.61 -13.79
C PHE A 140 -3.40 3.61 -14.71
N THR A 141 -3.60 4.84 -14.23
CA THR A 141 -4.23 5.90 -15.02
C THR A 141 -3.41 6.25 -16.25
N ALA A 142 -2.08 6.34 -16.11
CA ALA A 142 -1.19 6.55 -17.26
C ALA A 142 -1.25 5.41 -18.27
N PHE A 143 -1.41 4.16 -17.81
CA PHE A 143 -1.59 3.01 -18.68
C PHE A 143 -2.91 3.05 -19.46
N ILE A 144 -4.03 3.43 -18.82
CA ILE A 144 -5.33 3.60 -19.51
C ILE A 144 -5.26 4.73 -20.53
N GLY A 145 -4.59 5.84 -20.21
CA GLY A 145 -4.42 6.96 -21.14
C GLY A 145 -3.63 6.57 -22.39
N LYS A 146 -2.59 5.74 -22.24
CA LYS A 146 -1.83 5.19 -23.38
C LYS A 146 -2.66 4.27 -24.27
N GLN A 147 -3.69 3.62 -23.73
CA GLN A 147 -4.62 2.79 -24.50
C GLN A 147 -5.76 3.60 -25.15
N GLY A 148 -5.76 4.93 -25.04
CA GLY A 148 -6.82 5.78 -25.58
C GLY A 148 -8.10 5.81 -24.74
N GLY A 149 -8.07 5.29 -23.50
CA GLY A 149 -9.20 5.35 -22.58
C GLY A 149 -9.38 6.75 -21.97
N ASN A 150 -10.61 7.09 -21.58
CA ASN A 150 -10.88 8.36 -20.87
C ASN A 150 -10.35 8.30 -19.42
N THR A 151 -9.29 9.05 -19.15
CA THR A 151 -8.63 9.10 -17.84
C THR A 151 -9.08 10.26 -16.96
N SER A 152 -10.00 11.12 -17.42
CA SER A 152 -10.31 12.39 -16.73
C SER A 152 -10.76 12.17 -15.29
N ILE A 153 -11.66 11.20 -15.07
CA ILE A 153 -12.15 10.85 -13.72
C ILE A 153 -11.03 10.22 -12.89
N LEU A 154 -10.26 9.29 -13.46
CA LEU A 154 -9.15 8.64 -12.76
C LEU A 154 -8.08 9.63 -12.31
N LEU A 155 -7.74 10.63 -13.13
CA LEU A 155 -6.80 11.69 -12.78
C LEU A 155 -7.30 12.55 -11.61
N ILE A 156 -8.61 12.80 -11.52
CA ILE A 156 -9.20 13.48 -10.36
C ILE A 156 -9.03 12.63 -9.10
N VAL A 157 -9.32 11.32 -9.18
CA VAL A 157 -9.15 10.41 -8.04
C VAL A 157 -7.68 10.33 -7.61
N VAL A 158 -6.74 10.20 -8.55
CA VAL A 158 -5.30 10.22 -8.27
C VAL A 158 -4.89 11.49 -7.53
N LYS A 159 -5.32 12.67 -8.01
CA LYS A 159 -5.02 13.94 -7.35
C LYS A 159 -5.58 13.99 -5.92
N ILE A 160 -6.78 13.48 -5.70
CA ILE A 160 -7.38 13.39 -4.37
C ILE A 160 -6.54 12.49 -3.46
N GLU A 161 -6.15 11.29 -3.92
CA GLU A 161 -5.30 10.39 -3.14
C GLU A 161 -3.92 11.01 -2.84
N GLU A 162 -3.30 11.70 -3.81
CA GLU A 162 -2.02 12.39 -3.63
C GLU A 162 -2.13 13.50 -2.57
N ILE A 163 -3.19 14.33 -2.61
CA ILE A 163 -3.42 15.38 -1.62
C ILE A 163 -3.62 14.77 -0.23
N ILE A 164 -4.44 13.72 -0.10
CA ILE A 164 -4.67 13.03 1.18
C ILE A 164 -3.35 12.47 1.71
N ALA A 165 -2.58 11.77 0.87
CA ALA A 165 -1.30 11.20 1.27
C ALA A 165 -0.33 12.30 1.74
N LEU A 166 -0.23 13.42 1.02
CA LEU A 166 0.61 14.55 1.39
C LEU A 166 0.22 15.15 2.75
N VAL A 167 -1.06 15.41 2.96
CA VAL A 167 -1.58 15.96 4.23
C VAL A 167 -1.25 15.03 5.40
N ILE A 168 -1.43 13.71 5.23
CA ILE A 168 -1.12 12.73 6.27
C ILE A 168 0.38 12.63 6.54
N VAL A 169 1.22 12.65 5.51
CA VAL A 169 2.68 12.65 5.67
C VAL A 169 3.15 13.88 6.45
N LEU A 170 2.66 15.07 6.08
CA LEU A 170 2.96 16.31 6.79
C LEU A 170 2.44 16.29 8.25
N TYR A 171 1.24 15.76 8.47
CA TYR A 171 0.69 15.58 9.82
C TYR A 171 1.59 14.69 10.68
N VAL A 172 2.00 13.52 10.16
CA VAL A 172 2.90 12.61 10.86
C VAL A 172 4.23 13.30 11.17
N LEU A 173 4.81 14.01 10.18
CA LEU A 173 6.05 14.77 10.35
C LEU A 173 5.93 15.78 11.50
N VAL A 174 4.88 16.62 11.51
CA VAL A 174 4.66 17.61 12.57
C VAL A 174 4.51 16.96 13.95
N ARG A 175 3.81 15.82 14.03
CA ARG A 175 3.66 15.09 15.30
C ARG A 175 5.00 14.54 15.80
N TYR A 176 5.82 14.01 14.90
CA TYR A 176 7.18 13.56 15.23
C TYR A 176 8.09 14.71 15.64
N LEU A 177 8.07 15.84 14.93
CA LEU A 177 8.83 17.04 15.30
C LEU A 177 8.43 17.53 16.70
N LYS A 178 7.13 17.61 17.00
CA LYS A 178 6.65 17.96 18.34
C LYS A 178 7.13 16.97 19.40
N PHE A 179 7.19 15.67 19.10
CA PHE A 179 7.68 14.68 20.04
C PHE A 179 9.20 14.81 20.30
N ILE A 180 9.99 15.05 19.25
CA ILE A 180 11.45 15.16 19.33
C ILE A 180 11.87 16.49 19.95
N LEU A 181 11.20 17.60 19.61
CA LEU A 181 11.53 18.96 20.06
C LEU A 181 10.96 19.33 21.42
N LYS A 182 9.95 18.60 21.92
CA LYS A 182 9.41 18.78 23.28
C LYS A 182 10.23 17.99 24.32
N LYS A 183 11.49 17.70 23.97
CA LYS A 183 12.49 17.08 24.81
C LYS A 183 13.31 18.17 25.48
#